data_AF-A0A1C5TCN5-F1
#
_entry.id   AF-A0A1C5TCN5-F1
#
_cell.length_a   1.000
_cell.length_b   1.000
_cell.length_c   1.000
_cell.angle_alpha   90.00
_cell.angle_beta   90.00
_cell.angle_gamma   90.00
#
_symmetry.space_group_name_H-M   'P 1'
#
loop_
_entity.id
_entity.type
_entity.pdbx_description
1 polymer ?
#
loop_
_entity_poly.entity_id
_entity_poly.type
_entity_poly.pdbx_seq_one_letter_code
_entity_poly.pdbx_strand_id
1 'polypeptide(L)'
;MAGINDIDSSIQNLIKMTNSKAVLVKAYENPSVSSSFPNQKLPMDLSDCDLVAVIGVTDTSSNTRLVPLIVTKVGLGGIYVNAGGSRRYFRVYEDGINFDAVYPASATGDCIPYLVYRIKLSGGGTA
;
A
#
# COMPACT_ATOMS: atom_id res chain seq x y z
N MET A 1 -23.93 25.13 24.05
CA MET A 1 -22.70 25.08 23.24
C MET A 1 -21.79 24.05 23.89
N ALA A 2 -21.51 22.94 23.22
CA ALA A 2 -20.46 22.03 23.67
C ALA A 2 -19.12 22.79 23.56
N GLY A 3 -18.40 22.92 24.67
CA GLY A 3 -17.12 23.61 24.71
C GLY A 3 -16.01 22.76 24.10
N ILE A 4 -14.86 23.36 23.83
CA ILE A 4 -13.65 22.64 23.37
C ILE A 4 -13.31 21.41 24.24
N ASN A 5 -13.61 21.47 25.54
CA ASN A 5 -13.37 20.39 26.50
C ASN A 5 -14.31 19.17 26.31
N ASP A 6 -15.52 19.38 25.78
CA ASP A 6 -16.48 18.30 25.50
C ASP A 6 -16.10 17.55 24.22
N ILE A 7 -15.49 18.26 23.27
CA ILE A 7 -14.94 17.68 22.03
C ILE A 7 -13.75 16.79 22.36
N ASP A 8 -12.84 17.24 23.22
CA ASP A 8 -11.65 16.47 23.60
C ASP A 8 -12.02 15.16 24.32
N SER A 9 -12.97 15.21 25.23
CA SER A 9 -13.49 14.02 25.93
C SER A 9 -14.17 13.04 24.97
N SER A 10 -14.91 13.55 23.98
CA SER A 10 -15.57 12.73 22.97
C SER A 10 -14.57 12.04 22.03
N ILE A 11 -13.49 12.73 21.65
CA ILE A 11 -12.40 12.17 20.84
C ILE A 11 -11.65 11.10 21.63
N GLN A 12 -11.31 11.36 22.90
CA GLN A 12 -10.64 10.38 23.76
C GLN A 12 -11.51 9.14 24.01
N ASN A 13 -12.82 9.31 24.17
CA ASN A 13 -13.76 8.20 24.28
C ASN A 13 -13.87 7.42 22.98
N LEU A 14 -13.90 8.09 21.83
CA LEU A 14 -13.89 7.43 20.53
C LEU A 14 -12.62 6.60 20.33
N ILE A 15 -11.45 7.13 20.66
CA ILE A 15 -10.16 6.40 20.58
C ILE A 15 -10.16 5.17 21.49
N LYS A 16 -10.70 5.28 22.72
CA LYS A 16 -10.85 4.15 23.65
C LYS A 16 -11.85 3.11 23.16
N MET A 17 -12.94 3.54 22.53
CA MET A 17 -14.00 2.66 22.02
C MET A 17 -13.57 1.89 20.77
N THR A 18 -12.77 2.50 19.89
CA THR A 18 -12.32 1.82 18.67
C THR A 18 -11.26 0.77 19.00
N ASN A 19 -10.39 1.00 19.99
CA ASN A 19 -9.33 0.08 20.41
C ASN A 19 -8.54 -0.49 19.21
N SER A 20 -8.51 0.26 18.10
CA SER A 20 -8.10 -0.25 16.80
C SER A 20 -6.61 -0.43 16.78
N LYS A 21 -6.19 -1.67 16.55
CA LYS A 21 -4.80 -2.09 16.38
C LYS A 21 -4.60 -2.47 14.92
N ALA A 22 -3.61 -1.85 14.30
CA ALA A 22 -3.13 -2.27 12.99
C ALA A 22 -1.96 -3.23 13.17
N VAL A 23 -2.10 -4.45 12.64
CA VAL A 23 -1.01 -5.41 12.54
C VAL A 23 -0.47 -5.35 11.11
N LEU A 24 0.81 -4.99 10.99
CA LEU A 24 1.53 -4.94 9.73
C LEU A 24 2.41 -6.19 9.59
N VAL A 25 2.22 -6.96 8.53
CA VAL A 25 3.02 -8.16 8.23
C VAL A 25 3.61 -8.00 6.83
N LYS A 26 4.94 -8.10 6.70
CA LYS A 26 5.59 -8.09 5.39
C LYS A 26 5.20 -9.35 4.63
N ALA A 27 4.57 -9.19 3.47
CA ALA A 27 4.10 -10.26 2.62
C ALA A 27 5.04 -10.53 1.44
N TYR A 28 5.75 -9.50 0.98
CA TYR A 28 6.67 -9.62 -0.14
C TYR A 28 7.80 -8.59 -0.05
N GLU A 29 8.95 -9.00 -0.56
CA GLU A 29 10.10 -8.15 -0.82
C GLU A 29 10.72 -8.56 -2.16
N ASN A 30 10.84 -7.62 -3.08
CA ASN A 30 11.55 -7.84 -4.33
C ASN A 30 13.06 -7.90 -4.05
N PRO A 31 13.74 -9.01 -4.33
CA PRO A 31 15.18 -9.15 -4.05
C PRO A 31 16.04 -8.23 -4.93
N SER A 32 15.50 -7.67 -6.01
CA SER A 32 16.20 -6.75 -6.88
C SER A 32 15.32 -5.56 -7.26
N VAL A 33 15.52 -4.46 -6.53
CA VAL A 33 14.90 -3.16 -6.79
C VAL A 33 15.32 -2.53 -8.13
N SER A 34 16.34 -3.07 -8.79
CA SER A 34 16.83 -2.60 -10.08
C SER A 34 16.44 -3.51 -11.25
N SER A 35 15.79 -4.64 -11.00
CA SER A 35 15.36 -5.57 -12.04
C SER A 35 14.02 -5.17 -12.65
N SER A 36 13.89 -5.30 -13.98
CA SER A 36 12.62 -5.07 -14.65
C SER A 36 11.56 -6.01 -14.10
N PHE A 37 10.47 -5.45 -13.57
CA PHE A 37 9.31 -6.22 -13.12
C PHE A 37 8.27 -6.26 -14.25
N PRO A 38 8.03 -7.40 -14.91
CA PRO A 38 7.08 -7.47 -16.02
C PRO A 38 5.64 -7.31 -15.54
N ASN A 39 4.70 -7.08 -16.47
CA ASN A 39 3.27 -7.14 -16.18
C ASN A 39 2.92 -8.55 -15.68
N GLN A 40 2.70 -8.68 -14.37
CA GLN A 40 2.50 -9.97 -13.74
C GLN A 40 1.65 -9.87 -12.48
N LYS A 41 1.08 -11.01 -12.11
CA LYS A 41 0.45 -11.22 -10.81
C LYS A 41 1.51 -11.67 -9.81
N LEU A 42 1.52 -11.03 -8.65
CA LEU A 42 2.26 -11.46 -7.48
C LEU A 42 1.29 -12.26 -6.58
N PRO A 43 1.38 -13.61 -6.57
CA PRO A 43 0.46 -14.45 -5.81
C PRO A 43 0.73 -14.33 -4.31
N MET A 44 -0.33 -14.09 -3.53
CA MET A 44 -0.29 -14.06 -2.07
C MET A 44 -1.71 -14.15 -1.51
N ASP A 45 -1.87 -14.74 -0.32
CA ASP A 45 -3.16 -14.77 0.37
C ASP A 45 -3.38 -13.47 1.15
N LEU A 46 -4.43 -12.74 0.75
CA LEU A 46 -4.88 -11.46 1.31
C LEU A 46 -6.32 -11.54 1.83
N SER A 47 -6.91 -12.74 1.90
CA SER A 47 -8.33 -12.96 2.25
C SER A 47 -8.72 -12.47 3.64
N ASP A 48 -7.77 -12.41 4.58
CA ASP A 48 -8.01 -11.98 5.97
C ASP A 48 -7.53 -10.55 6.26
N CYS A 49 -7.17 -9.79 5.22
CA CYS A 49 -6.59 -8.46 5.32
C CYS A 49 -7.60 -7.38 4.94
N ASP A 50 -7.67 -6.32 5.74
CA ASP A 50 -8.51 -5.16 5.44
C ASP A 50 -7.85 -4.21 4.42
N LEU A 51 -6.51 -4.12 4.52
CA LEU A 51 -5.70 -3.17 3.77
C LEU A 51 -4.39 -3.83 3.31
N VAL A 52 -3.84 -3.30 2.22
CA VAL A 52 -2.53 -3.64 1.69
C VAL A 52 -1.73 -2.37 1.50
N ALA A 53 -0.50 -2.41 1.95
CA ALA A 53 0.49 -1.37 1.80
C ALA A 53 1.49 -1.80 0.72
N VAL A 54 1.62 -1.02 -0.35
CA VAL A 54 2.53 -1.33 -1.45
C VAL A 54 3.53 -0.20 -1.61
N ILE A 55 4.82 -0.53 -1.56
CA ILE A 55 5.95 0.38 -1.74
C ILE A 55 6.67 -0.04 -3.02
N GLY A 56 6.93 0.93 -3.89
CA GLY A 56 7.77 0.75 -5.07
C GLY A 56 9.04 1.56 -4.98
N VAL A 57 9.92 1.37 -5.94
CA VAL A 57 11.06 2.23 -6.24
C VAL A 57 10.80 3.04 -7.50
N THR A 58 11.25 4.29 -7.49
CA THR A 58 10.95 5.29 -8.52
C THR A 58 11.75 5.10 -9.80
N ASP A 59 13.04 4.74 -9.69
CA ASP A 59 13.97 4.51 -10.78
C ASP A 59 15.14 3.59 -10.34
N THR A 60 15.89 3.05 -11.30
CA THR A 60 17.11 2.24 -11.06
C THR A 60 18.39 3.08 -10.98
N SER A 61 18.30 4.40 -10.83
CA SER A 61 19.49 5.26 -10.75
C SER A 61 20.22 5.05 -9.42
N SER A 62 21.46 5.57 -9.32
CA SER A 62 22.30 5.46 -8.13
C SER A 62 21.69 6.07 -6.86
N ASN A 63 20.62 6.87 -6.98
CA ASN A 63 19.87 7.44 -5.87
C ASN A 63 18.42 6.92 -5.86
N THR A 64 18.26 5.60 -5.93
CA THR A 64 16.95 4.91 -5.89
C THR A 64 16.05 5.52 -4.79
N ARG A 65 14.98 6.21 -5.18
CA ARG A 65 14.01 6.76 -4.22
C ARG A 65 12.82 5.84 -4.12
N LEU A 66 12.30 5.66 -2.91
CA LEU A 66 11.02 4.98 -2.73
C LEU A 66 9.89 5.91 -3.18
N VAL A 67 8.93 5.37 -3.93
CA VAL A 67 7.64 6.07 -4.11
C VAL A 67 6.95 6.12 -2.75
N PRO A 68 6.13 7.15 -2.48
CA PRO A 68 5.30 7.19 -1.28
C PRO A 68 4.50 5.90 -1.13
N LEU A 69 4.38 5.43 0.11
CA LEU A 69 3.60 4.24 0.43
C LEU A 69 2.15 4.41 -0.05
N ILE A 70 1.64 3.43 -0.79
CA ILE A 70 0.23 3.38 -1.19
C ILE A 70 -0.48 2.37 -0.30
N VAL A 71 -1.44 2.85 0.49
CA VAL A 71 -2.32 1.99 1.30
C VAL A 71 -3.68 1.92 0.64
N THR A 72 -4.13 0.71 0.30
CA THR A 72 -5.41 0.48 -0.38
C THR A 72 -6.15 -0.72 0.21
N LYS A 73 -7.47 -0.76 0.07
CA LYS A 73 -8.28 -1.93 0.43
C LYS A 73 -8.09 -3.06 -0.59
N VAL A 74 -8.30 -4.29 -0.14
CA VAL A 74 -8.48 -5.44 -1.04
C VAL A 74 -9.70 -5.19 -1.94
N GLY A 75 -9.57 -5.52 -3.23
CA GLY A 75 -10.56 -5.23 -4.28
C GLY A 75 -10.35 -3.89 -5.02
N LEU A 76 -9.57 -2.98 -4.43
CA LEU A 76 -9.16 -1.71 -5.03
C LEU A 76 -7.74 -1.80 -5.59
N GLY A 77 -7.11 -0.66 -5.87
CA GLY A 77 -5.80 -0.59 -6.49
C GLY A 77 -5.12 0.74 -6.24
N GLY A 78 -3.98 0.92 -6.87
CA GLY A 78 -3.20 2.14 -6.76
C GLY A 78 -2.39 2.41 -8.01
N ILE A 79 -1.68 3.54 -7.97
CA ILE A 79 -0.82 3.99 -9.05
C ILE A 79 0.51 4.49 -8.47
N TYR A 80 1.61 3.96 -8.98
CA TYR A 80 2.92 4.56 -8.82
C TYR A 80 3.10 5.64 -9.87
N VAL A 81 3.60 6.79 -9.45
CA VAL A 81 4.05 7.85 -10.36
C VAL A 81 5.39 8.34 -9.83
N ASN A 82 6.44 8.26 -10.65
CA ASN A 82 7.73 8.84 -10.30
C ASN A 82 7.81 10.32 -10.74
N ALA A 83 8.87 11.00 -10.31
CA ALA A 83 9.08 12.42 -10.65
C ALA A 83 9.27 12.66 -12.16
N GLY A 84 9.72 11.65 -12.91
CA GLY A 84 9.85 11.68 -14.36
C GLY A 84 8.53 11.48 -15.12
N GLY A 85 7.42 11.21 -14.42
CA GLY A 85 6.10 10.98 -15.01
C GLY A 85 5.86 9.54 -15.47
N SER A 86 6.82 8.63 -15.29
CA SER A 86 6.59 7.20 -15.47
C SER A 86 5.58 6.73 -14.43
N ARG A 87 4.68 5.83 -14.84
CA ARG A 87 3.61 5.35 -13.98
C ARG A 87 3.32 3.87 -14.15
N ARG A 88 2.84 3.24 -13.08
CA ARG A 88 2.36 1.86 -13.09
C ARG A 88 1.11 1.74 -12.23
N TYR A 89 0.08 1.10 -12.77
CA TYR A 89 -1.12 0.75 -12.03
C TYR A 89 -0.98 -0.64 -11.40
N PHE A 90 -1.69 -0.86 -10.31
CA PHE A 90 -1.85 -2.19 -9.74
C PHE A 90 -3.25 -2.36 -9.17
N ARG A 91 -3.71 -3.61 -9.08
CA ARG A 91 -4.98 -3.98 -8.47
C ARG A 91 -4.78 -5.11 -7.47
N VAL A 92 -5.40 -4.98 -6.32
CA VAL A 92 -5.32 -5.91 -5.20
C VAL A 92 -6.56 -6.79 -5.20
N TYR A 93 -6.35 -8.10 -5.18
CA TYR A 93 -7.36 -9.14 -5.06
C TYR A 93 -7.09 -9.97 -3.81
N GLU A 94 -8.04 -10.80 -3.40
CA GLU A 94 -7.86 -11.70 -2.24
C GLU A 94 -6.72 -12.72 -2.45
N ASP A 95 -6.41 -13.04 -3.70
CA ASP A 95 -5.42 -14.05 -4.07
C ASP A 95 -4.12 -13.47 -4.68
N GLY A 96 -3.93 -12.15 -4.60
CA GLY A 96 -2.69 -11.49 -4.94
C GLY A 96 -2.83 -10.08 -5.47
N ILE A 97 -1.74 -9.57 -6.04
CA ILE A 97 -1.68 -8.21 -6.61
C ILE A 97 -1.27 -8.31 -8.07
N ASN A 98 -2.09 -7.74 -8.95
CA ASN A 98 -1.76 -7.63 -10.37
C ASN A 98 -1.09 -6.27 -10.61
N PHE A 99 0.11 -6.29 -11.18
CA PHE A 99 0.83 -5.08 -11.56
C PHE A 99 0.85 -4.95 -13.08
N ASP A 100 0.38 -3.83 -13.59
CA ASP A 100 0.37 -3.55 -15.02
C ASP A 100 1.78 -3.23 -15.55
N ALA A 101 1.88 -3.13 -16.88
CA ALA A 101 3.06 -2.56 -17.52
C ALA A 101 3.32 -1.11 -17.07
N VAL A 102 4.58 -0.70 -17.04
CA VAL A 102 4.94 0.72 -16.84
C VAL A 102 4.58 1.49 -18.09
N TYR A 103 4.06 2.71 -17.91
CA TYR A 103 3.91 3.70 -18.95
C TYR A 103 4.91 4.85 -18.74
N PRO A 104 5.65 5.29 -19.77
CA PRO A 104 5.71 4.68 -21.10
C PRO A 104 6.37 3.29 -21.04
N ALA A 105 6.08 2.43 -22.02
CA ALA A 105 6.57 1.05 -22.04
C ALA A 105 8.11 0.93 -22.09
N SER A 106 8.80 2.01 -22.48
CA SER A 106 10.26 2.12 -22.46
C SER A 106 10.85 2.30 -21.06
N ALA A 107 10.04 2.67 -20.05
CA ALA A 107 10.49 2.93 -18.69
C ALA A 107 10.51 1.65 -17.83
N THR A 108 11.10 0.57 -18.34
CA THR A 108 11.07 -0.76 -17.69
C THR A 108 11.81 -0.83 -16.35
N GLY A 109 12.68 0.14 -16.07
CA GLY A 109 13.38 0.31 -14.80
C GLY A 109 12.64 1.16 -13.76
N ASP A 110 11.50 1.74 -14.12
CA ASP A 110 10.78 2.64 -13.23
C ASP A 110 9.62 1.93 -12.52
N CYS A 111 9.18 2.52 -11.40
CA CYS A 111 7.98 2.10 -10.68
C CYS A 111 7.98 0.61 -10.31
N ILE A 112 9.14 0.02 -9.97
CA ILE A 112 9.27 -1.39 -9.64
C ILE A 112 8.68 -1.65 -8.24
N PRO A 113 7.72 -2.58 -8.07
CA PRO A 113 7.24 -2.97 -6.76
C PRO A 113 8.41 -3.53 -5.93
N TYR A 114 8.53 -3.04 -4.69
CA TYR A 114 9.59 -3.45 -3.78
C TYR A 114 9.04 -4.19 -2.57
N LEU A 115 8.23 -3.53 -1.74
CA LEU A 115 7.71 -4.12 -0.51
C LEU A 115 6.19 -4.17 -0.56
N VAL A 116 5.63 -5.28 -0.06
CA VAL A 116 4.19 -5.41 0.18
C VAL A 116 3.99 -5.77 1.64
N TYR A 117 3.09 -5.06 2.29
CA TYR A 117 2.63 -5.35 3.64
C TYR A 117 1.14 -5.66 3.64
N ARG A 118 0.78 -6.72 4.35
CA ARG A 118 -0.58 -7.00 4.78
C ARG A 118 -0.88 -6.17 6.00
N ILE A 119 -2.05 -5.53 6.01
CA ILE A 119 -2.53 -4.75 7.15
C ILE A 119 -3.87 -5.34 7.58
N LYS A 120 -3.87 -5.91 8.79
CA LYS A 120 -5.08 -6.37 9.46
C LYS A 120 -5.46 -5.36 10.54
N LEU A 121 -6.70 -4.89 10.49
CA LEU A 121 -7.28 -4.05 11.52
C LEU A 121 -8.00 -4.97 12.49
N SER A 122 -7.65 -4.87 13.77
CA SER A 122 -8.29 -5.63 14.84
C SER A 122 -8.73 -4.65 15.93
N GLY A 123 -9.90 -4.89 16.51
CA GLY A 123 -10.50 -3.93 17.43
C GLY A 123 -11.27 -2.85 16.66
N GLY A 124 -12.57 -2.86 16.90
CA GLY A 124 -13.55 -1.96 16.33
C GLY A 124 -14.87 -2.47 16.88
N GLY A 125 -15.27 -1.95 18.04
CA GLY A 125 -16.58 -2.28 18.59
C GLY A 125 -17.62 -2.01 17.52
N THR A 126 -18.49 -2.98 17.25
CA THR A 126 -19.77 -2.72 16.60
C THR A 126 -20.47 -1.68 17.47
N ALA A 127 -20.51 -0.43 17.02
CA ALA A 127 -21.44 0.54 17.56
C ALA A 127 -22.88 0.06 17.30
#